data_AF-A0AAE4MG46-F1
#
_entry.id   AF-A0AAE4MG46-F1
#
_cell.length_a   1.000
_cell.length_b   1.000
_cell.length_c   1.000
_cell.angle_alpha   90.00
_cell.angle_beta   90.00
_cell.angle_gamma   90.00
#
_symmetry.space_group_name_H-M   'P 1'
#
loop_
_entity.id
_entity.type
_entity.pdbx_description
1 polymer ?
#
loop_
_entity_poly.entity_id
_entity_poly.type
_entity_poly.pdbx_seq_one_letter_code
_entity_poly.pdbx_strand_id
1 'polypeptide(L)'
;MGNTENKRFQIGWLSVVLMLGIAVLIGHLGTGLLAAAGVFLLGTGLIMIALSFAVGKKEPVITGAGALFAIIGAIFILLYSGADLLLVLGGALIGIALAAIVYIAAKK
;
A
#
# COMPACT_ATOMS: atom_id res chain seq x y z
N MET A 1 27.02 3.83 -4.75
CA MET A 1 25.62 3.44 -4.46
C MET A 1 25.23 2.37 -5.45
N GLY A 2 25.08 1.13 -4.98
CA GLY A 2 25.02 -0.06 -5.83
C GLY A 2 23.70 -0.17 -6.59
N ASN A 3 23.76 -0.63 -7.84
CA ASN A 3 22.65 -0.77 -8.78
C ASN A 3 21.42 -1.54 -8.21
N THR A 4 21.64 -2.37 -7.18
CA THR A 4 20.60 -3.11 -6.44
C THR A 4 19.75 -2.25 -5.51
N GLU A 5 20.32 -1.24 -4.85
CA GLU A 5 19.60 -0.35 -3.92
C GLU A 5 18.55 0.50 -4.69
N ASN A 6 18.92 0.97 -5.89
CA ASN A 6 18.01 1.68 -6.79
C ASN A 6 16.85 0.82 -7.31
N LYS A 7 17.11 -0.45 -7.66
CA LYS A 7 16.07 -1.37 -8.16
C LYS A 7 15.01 -1.67 -7.11
N ARG A 8 15.41 -1.87 -5.85
CA ARG A 8 14.47 -2.13 -4.74
C ARG A 8 13.56 -0.93 -4.50
N PHE A 9 14.12 0.28 -4.53
CA PHE A 9 13.37 1.52 -4.40
C PHE A 9 12.39 1.72 -5.57
N GLN A 10 12.83 1.45 -6.81
CA GLN A 10 11.97 1.51 -8.01
C GLN A 10 10.77 0.56 -7.95
N ILE A 11 10.97 -0.68 -7.49
CA ILE A 11 9.88 -1.66 -7.32
C ILE A 11 8.86 -1.18 -6.27
N GLY A 12 9.34 -0.58 -5.19
CA GLY A 12 8.49 0.07 -4.19
C GLY A 12 7.60 1.14 -4.79
N TRP A 13 8.19 2.11 -5.50
CA TRP A 13 7.44 3.18 -6.16
C TRP A 13 6.49 2.69 -7.24
N LEU A 14 6.88 1.68 -8.02
CA LEU A 14 6.01 1.06 -9.01
C LEU A 14 4.76 0.46 -8.35
N SER A 15 4.93 -0.16 -7.18
CA SER A 15 3.82 -0.74 -6.41
C SER A 15 2.88 0.34 -5.85
N VAL A 16 3.42 1.50 -5.44
CA VAL A 16 2.61 2.66 -5.03
C VAL A 16 1.82 3.24 -6.20
N VAL A 17 2.42 3.36 -7.39
CA VAL A 17 1.71 3.79 -8.61
C VAL A 17 0.60 2.80 -8.97
N LEU A 18 0.86 1.50 -8.83
CA LEU A 18 -0.16 0.48 -9.07
C LEU A 18 -1.32 0.57 -8.06
N MET A 19 -1.03 0.84 -6.78
CA MET A 19 -2.05 1.11 -5.76
C MET A 19 -2.88 2.35 -6.07
N LEU A 20 -2.27 3.39 -6.66
CA LEU A 20 -3.01 4.57 -7.14
C LEU A 20 -4.01 4.17 -8.24
N GLY A 21 -3.59 3.33 -9.19
CA GLY A 21 -4.48 2.79 -10.23
C GLY A 21 -5.64 1.98 -9.64
N ILE A 22 -5.37 1.12 -8.66
CA ILE A 22 -6.40 0.34 -7.95
C ILE A 22 -7.38 1.26 -7.23
N ALA A 23 -6.89 2.30 -6.55
CA ALA A 23 -7.73 3.24 -5.84
C ALA A 23 -8.65 4.03 -6.80
N VAL A 24 -8.13 4.46 -7.94
CA VAL A 24 -8.93 5.10 -8.99
C VAL A 24 -10.01 4.16 -9.53
N LEU A 25 -9.68 2.88 -9.78
CA LEU A 25 -10.65 1.88 -10.22
C LEU A 25 -11.75 1.66 -9.18
N ILE A 26 -11.38 1.50 -7.91
CA ILE A 26 -12.33 1.34 -6.80
C ILE A 26 -13.26 2.57 -6.72
N GLY A 27 -12.68 3.78 -6.74
CA GLY A 27 -13.45 5.02 -6.71
C GLY A 27 -14.40 5.17 -7.92
N HIS A 28 -13.97 4.77 -9.11
CA HIS A 28 -14.79 4.82 -10.32
C HIS A 28 -15.94 3.82 -10.31
N LEU A 29 -15.77 2.65 -9.67
CA LEU A 29 -16.79 1.62 -9.53
C LEU A 29 -17.88 1.95 -8.49
N GLY A 30 -17.90 3.18 -7.96
CA GLY A 30 -19.01 3.69 -7.16
C GLY A 30 -18.85 3.56 -5.65
N THR A 31 -17.72 3.02 -5.13
CA THR A 31 -17.50 2.94 -3.68
C THR A 31 -17.25 4.31 -3.02
N GLY A 32 -17.11 5.37 -3.80
CA GLY A 32 -16.83 6.71 -3.31
C GLY A 32 -15.37 6.93 -2.91
N LEU A 33 -15.02 8.20 -2.74
CA LEU A 33 -13.64 8.66 -2.55
C LEU A 33 -13.02 8.15 -1.24
N LEU A 34 -13.84 7.97 -0.19
CA LEU A 34 -13.38 7.56 1.13
C LEU A 34 -12.81 6.13 1.13
N ALA A 35 -13.52 5.19 0.51
CA ALA A 35 -13.06 3.80 0.38
C ALA A 35 -11.82 3.69 -0.51
N ALA A 36 -11.81 4.42 -1.65
CA ALA A 36 -10.67 4.48 -2.55
C ALA A 36 -9.41 5.02 -1.86
N ALA A 37 -9.54 6.14 -1.14
CA ALA A 37 -8.45 6.72 -0.36
C ALA A 37 -8.00 5.78 0.76
N GLY A 38 -8.94 5.09 1.42
CA GLY A 38 -8.63 4.11 2.46
C GLY A 38 -7.77 2.95 1.93
N VAL A 39 -8.17 2.35 0.82
CA VAL A 39 -7.43 1.27 0.16
C VAL A 39 -6.05 1.75 -0.30
N PHE A 40 -5.97 2.94 -0.90
CA PHE A 40 -4.71 3.54 -1.33
C PHE A 40 -3.73 3.71 -0.17
N LEU A 41 -4.18 4.35 0.91
CA LEU A 41 -3.37 4.64 2.10
C LEU A 41 -2.95 3.35 2.79
N LEU A 42 -3.87 2.37 2.90
CA LEU A 42 -3.57 1.07 3.48
C LEU A 42 -2.48 0.34 2.69
N GLY A 43 -2.67 0.17 1.38
CA GLY A 43 -1.69 -0.55 0.56
C GLY A 43 -0.34 0.18 0.47
N THR A 44 -0.35 1.51 0.33
CA THR A 44 0.88 2.32 0.33
C THR A 44 1.62 2.21 1.65
N GLY A 45 0.91 2.29 2.78
CA GLY A 45 1.49 2.11 4.10
C GLY A 45 2.14 0.74 4.28
N LEU A 46 1.47 -0.33 3.85
CA LEU A 46 2.00 -1.70 3.89
C LEU A 46 3.24 -1.86 3.00
N ILE A 47 3.26 -1.27 1.80
CA ILE A 47 4.42 -1.29 0.89
C ILE A 47 5.61 -0.57 1.53
N MET A 48 5.40 0.60 2.16
CA MET A 48 6.47 1.34 2.85
C MET A 48 7.05 0.55 4.02
N ILE A 49 6.20 -0.08 4.82
CA ILE A 49 6.62 -0.96 5.92
C ILE A 49 7.44 -2.14 5.37
N ALA A 50 6.97 -2.78 4.32
CA ALA A 50 7.65 -3.90 3.67
C ALA A 50 9.05 -3.51 3.16
N LEU A 51 9.18 -2.35 2.50
CA LEU A 51 10.47 -1.81 2.05
C LEU A 51 11.42 -1.56 3.21
N SER A 52 10.96 -0.90 4.27
CA SER A 52 11.78 -0.60 5.44
C SER A 52 12.35 -1.86 6.08
N PHE A 53 11.53 -2.91 6.20
CA PHE A 53 12.00 -4.19 6.75
C PHE A 53 12.90 -4.99 5.79
N ALA A 54 12.73 -4.84 4.46
CA ALA A 54 13.49 -5.59 3.47
C ALA A 54 14.87 -4.99 3.15
N VAL A 55 15.00 -3.66 3.20
CA VAL A 55 16.25 -2.95 2.85
C VAL A 55 17.30 -3.02 3.97
N GLY A 56 16.97 -3.61 5.13
CA GLY A 56 17.92 -3.86 6.23
C GLY A 56 18.34 -2.62 7.02
N LYS A 57 18.16 -1.43 6.44
CA LYS A 57 18.11 -0.15 7.13
C LYS A 57 16.70 0.00 7.67
N LYS A 58 16.44 -0.51 8.88
CA LYS A 58 15.21 -0.20 9.62
C LYS A 58 15.16 1.30 9.83
N GLU A 59 14.58 2.00 8.88
CA GLU A 59 14.50 3.45 8.86
C GLU A 59 13.20 3.79 9.62
N PRO A 60 13.31 4.27 10.86
CA PRO A 60 12.16 4.39 11.74
C PRO A 60 11.16 5.42 11.22
N VAL A 61 11.62 6.38 10.40
CA VAL A 61 10.76 7.40 9.78
C VAL A 61 9.91 6.76 8.68
N ILE A 62 10.51 5.98 7.77
CA ILE A 62 9.75 5.28 6.72
C ILE A 62 8.78 4.26 7.34
N THR A 63 9.21 3.51 8.35
CA THR A 63 8.34 2.55 9.05
C THR A 63 7.18 3.26 9.76
N GLY A 64 7.46 4.36 10.45
CA GLY A 64 6.45 5.15 11.17
C GLY A 64 5.44 5.81 10.24
N ALA A 65 5.90 6.40 9.14
CA ALA A 65 5.04 6.97 8.10
C ALA A 65 4.18 5.89 7.44
N GLY A 66 4.77 4.73 7.13
CA GLY A 66 4.03 3.59 6.58
C GLY A 66 2.97 3.06 7.54
N ALA A 67 3.27 2.97 8.84
CA ALA A 67 2.31 2.59 9.87
C ALA A 67 1.16 3.60 10.00
N LEU A 68 1.46 4.91 9.98
CA LEU A 68 0.43 5.94 9.99
C LEU A 68 -0.50 5.83 8.78
N PHE A 69 0.06 5.67 7.57
CA PHE A 69 -0.76 5.47 6.37
C PHE A 69 -1.59 4.19 6.42
N ALA A 70 -1.02 3.09 6.91
CA ALA A 70 -1.76 1.85 7.09
C ALA A 70 -2.95 2.01 8.07
N ILE A 71 -2.72 2.70 9.19
CA ILE A 71 -3.74 2.96 10.21
C ILE A 71 -4.84 3.88 9.68
N ILE A 72 -4.48 5.01 9.06
CA ILE A 72 -5.45 5.95 8.48
C ILE A 72 -6.26 5.26 7.39
N GLY A 73 -5.60 4.48 6.52
CA GLY A 73 -6.25 3.71 5.48
C GLY A 73 -7.24 2.68 6.02
N ALA A 74 -6.86 1.94 7.07
CA ALA A 74 -7.74 1.00 7.76
C ALA A 74 -8.95 1.70 8.38
N ILE A 75 -8.76 2.86 9.03
CA ILE A 75 -9.86 3.65 9.60
C ILE A 75 -10.83 4.09 8.51
N PHE A 76 -10.33 4.56 7.36
CA PHE A 76 -11.20 4.99 6.25
C PHE A 76 -12.02 3.82 5.68
N ILE A 77 -11.43 2.63 5.62
CA ILE A 77 -12.15 1.41 5.23
C ILE A 77 -13.20 1.02 6.29
N LEU A 78 -12.89 1.13 7.58
CA LEU A 78 -13.83 0.81 8.67
C LEU A 78 -15.00 1.80 8.77
N LEU A 79 -14.78 3.07 8.42
CA LEU A 79 -15.81 4.10 8.37
C LEU A 79 -16.67 4.02 7.11
N TYR A 80 -16.28 3.21 6.13
CA TYR A 80 -17.05 3.00 4.92
C TYR A 80 -18.23 2.06 5.19
N SER A 81 -19.45 2.50 4.89
CA SER A 81 -20.70 1.76 5.10
C SER A 81 -21.42 1.37 3.79
N GLY A 82 -20.72 1.38 2.65
CA GLY A 82 -21.35 1.09 1.36
C GLY A 82 -21.53 -0.40 1.06
N ALA A 83 -22.43 -0.70 0.14
CA ALA A 83 -22.83 -2.07 -0.23
C ALA A 83 -21.71 -2.88 -0.89
N ASP A 84 -20.69 -2.21 -1.44
CA ASP A 84 -19.60 -2.81 -2.20
C ASP A 84 -18.39 -3.19 -1.33
N LEU A 85 -18.63 -3.66 -0.11
CA LEU A 85 -17.60 -4.06 0.86
C LEU A 85 -16.62 -5.08 0.27
N LEU A 86 -17.10 -5.99 -0.60
CA LEU A 86 -16.27 -6.97 -1.31
C LEU A 86 -15.20 -6.31 -2.19
N LEU A 87 -15.53 -5.20 -2.87
CA LEU A 87 -14.58 -4.49 -3.72
C LEU A 87 -13.48 -3.82 -2.89
N VAL A 88 -13.86 -3.23 -1.76
CA VAL A 88 -12.94 -2.59 -0.82
C VAL A 88 -12.00 -3.61 -0.17
N LEU A 89 -12.54 -4.75 0.25
CA LEU A 89 -11.75 -5.87 0.77
C LEU A 89 -10.82 -6.46 -0.29
N GLY A 90 -11.27 -6.59 -1.54
CA GLY A 90 -10.44 -6.99 -2.67
C GLY A 90 -9.25 -6.05 -2.89
N GLY A 91 -9.50 -4.74 -2.85
CA GLY A 91 -8.45 -3.72 -2.92
C GLY A 91 -7.43 -3.81 -1.78
N ALA A 92 -7.91 -4.01 -0.54
CA ALA A 92 -7.06 -4.20 0.63
C ALA A 92 -6.19 -5.46 0.51
N LEU A 93 -6.76 -6.58 0.03
CA LEU A 93 -6.04 -7.83 -0.21
C LEU A 93 -4.96 -7.66 -1.28
N ILE A 94 -5.23 -6.91 -2.35
CA ILE A 94 -4.22 -6.61 -3.37
C ILE A 94 -3.07 -5.77 -2.76
N GLY A 95 -3.40 -4.79 -1.90
CA GLY A 95 -2.38 -4.02 -1.16
C GLY A 95 -1.47 -4.90 -0.31
N ILE A 96 -2.03 -5.87 0.42
CA ILE A 96 -1.27 -6.85 1.21
C ILE A 96 -0.38 -7.71 0.30
N ALA A 97 -0.93 -8.22 -0.81
CA ALA A 97 -0.19 -9.03 -1.76
C ALA A 97 0.99 -8.27 -2.38
N LEU A 98 0.79 -7.00 -2.76
CA LEU A 98 1.85 -6.15 -3.28
C LEU A 98 2.93 -5.89 -2.24
N ALA A 99 2.56 -5.59 -0.99
CA ALA A 99 3.53 -5.43 0.09
C ALA A 99 4.37 -6.70 0.30
N ALA A 100 3.76 -7.89 0.23
CA ALA A 100 4.48 -9.16 0.30
C ALA A 100 5.43 -9.37 -0.88
N ILE A 101 5.00 -9.07 -2.12
CA ILE A 101 5.84 -9.14 -3.32
C ILE A 101 7.04 -8.19 -3.18
N VAL A 102 6.80 -6.95 -2.77
CA VAL A 102 7.85 -5.95 -2.53
C VAL A 102 8.83 -6.45 -1.48
N TYR A 103 8.35 -7.00 -0.35
CA TYR A 103 9.22 -7.56 0.69
C TYR A 103 10.12 -8.67 0.14
N ILE A 104 9.55 -9.64 -0.59
CA ILE A 104 10.30 -10.76 -1.15
C ILE A 104 11.32 -10.27 -2.19
N ALA A 105 10.91 -9.35 -3.08
CA ALA A 105 11.75 -8.81 -4.13
C ALA A 105 12.88 -7.94 -3.57
N ALA A 106 12.61 -7.16 -2.52
CA ALA A 106 13.60 -6.30 -1.88
C ALA A 106 14.52 -7.04 -0.90
N LYS A 107 14.16 -8.25 -0.45
CA LYS A 107 15.03 -9.10 0.37
C LYS A 107 16.04 -9.88 -0.45
N LYS A 108 15.70 -10.22 -1.71
CA LYS A 108 16.62 -10.81 -2.69
C LYS A 108 17.67 -9.80 -3.16
#